data_AF-A0A8T4EGX9-F1
#
_entry.id   AF-A0A8T4EGX9-F1
#
_cell.length_a   1.000
_cell.length_b   1.000
_cell.length_c   1.000
_cell.angle_alpha   90.00
_cell.angle_beta   90.00
_cell.angle_gamma   90.00
#
_symmetry.space_group_name_H-M   'P 1'
#
loop_
_entity.id
_entity.type
_entity.pdbx_description
1 polymer ?
#
loop_
_entity_poly.entity_id
_entity_poly.type
_entity_poly.pdbx_seq_one_letter_code
_entity_poly.pdbx_strand_id
1 'polypeptide(L)'
;MSEKIYVISCRQDLESLGMDRMRSSVGGLEESIISLDWNKVRFTPVVASEKVSFQVGETNLVPIRPIKIPAYSMVIQSFYGSNGMGDLACIGCTEMKMYSEDRTANMSMFSSRIKASVLPGDLLGQVLIVPGKKI
;
A
#
# COMPACT_ATOMS: atom_id res chain seq x y z
N MET A 1 -22.60 -6.42 16.11
CA MET A 1 -21.85 -5.22 15.70
C MET A 1 -20.52 -5.71 15.15
N SER A 2 -20.32 -5.68 13.84
CA SER A 2 -19.09 -6.21 13.23
C SER A 2 -17.92 -5.33 13.63
N GLU A 3 -17.01 -5.87 14.44
CA GLU A 3 -15.73 -5.25 14.72
C GLU A 3 -15.05 -4.97 13.38
N LYS A 4 -14.90 -3.69 13.05
CA LYS A 4 -14.18 -3.26 11.85
C LYS A 4 -12.73 -3.71 12.04
N ILE A 5 -12.36 -4.79 11.36
CA ILE A 5 -10.99 -5.25 11.32
C ILE A 5 -10.22 -4.19 10.50
N TYR A 6 -9.11 -3.72 11.04
CA TYR A 6 -8.20 -2.82 10.36
C TYR A 6 -6.93 -3.61 10.06
N VAL A 7 -6.84 -4.24 8.89
CA VAL A 7 -5.55 -4.72 8.42
C VAL A 7 -4.88 -3.55 7.69
N ILE A 8 -4.00 -2.94 8.46
CA ILE A 8 -3.19 -1.76 8.22
C ILE A 8 -2.54 -1.84 6.84
N SER A 9 -2.95 -0.97 5.91
CA SER A 9 -2.15 -0.75 4.72
C SER A 9 -1.08 0.31 4.91
N CYS A 10 -1.14 1.14 5.97
CA CYS A 10 -0.07 2.08 6.33
C CYS A 10 -0.11 2.36 7.84
N ARG A 11 1.03 2.24 8.55
CA ARG A 11 1.13 2.21 10.03
C ARG A 11 0.75 3.53 10.73
N GLN A 12 0.72 4.65 10.01
CA GLN A 12 0.75 5.98 10.61
C GLN A 12 -0.60 6.52 11.11
N ASP A 13 -1.71 5.98 10.61
CA ASP A 13 -3.03 6.42 11.07
C ASP A 13 -3.27 6.05 12.55
N LEU A 14 -2.57 5.05 13.08
CA LEU A 14 -2.77 4.55 14.44
C LEU A 14 -2.30 5.52 15.53
N GLU A 15 -1.16 6.18 15.33
CA GLU A 15 -0.64 7.16 16.29
C GLU A 15 -1.56 8.38 16.40
N SER A 16 -2.09 8.85 15.26
CA SER A 16 -3.02 9.99 15.22
C SER A 16 -4.35 9.72 15.94
N LEU A 17 -4.74 8.45 16.05
CA LEU A 17 -5.98 8.00 16.69
C LEU A 17 -5.79 7.66 18.18
N GLY A 18 -4.59 7.86 18.74
CA GLY A 18 -4.29 7.56 20.14
C GLY A 18 -4.38 6.07 20.49
N MET A 19 -4.29 5.20 19.48
CA MET A 19 -4.37 3.75 19.67
C MET A 19 -2.99 3.18 20.02
N ASP A 20 -2.83 2.69 21.25
CA ASP A 20 -1.59 2.07 21.76
C ASP A 20 -1.45 0.60 21.35
N ARG A 21 -2.56 -0.06 20.98
CA ARG A 21 -2.59 -1.45 20.55
C ARG A 21 -3.76 -1.72 19.60
N MET A 22 -3.45 -2.30 18.44
CA MET A 22 -4.46 -2.89 17.56
C MET A 22 -4.51 -4.41 17.80
N ARG A 23 -5.66 -4.90 18.29
CA ARG A 23 -5.95 -6.35 18.30
C ARG A 23 -6.56 -6.70 16.95
N SER A 24 -5.74 -7.21 16.04
CA SER A 24 -6.21 -7.88 14.83
C SER A 24 -6.50 -9.35 15.16
N SER A 25 -7.78 -9.75 15.18
CA SER A 25 -8.13 -11.17 15.14
C SER A 25 -7.73 -11.73 13.77
N VAL A 26 -7.22 -12.96 13.74
CA VAL A 26 -6.78 -13.62 12.48
C VAL A 26 -7.92 -14.34 11.76
N GLY A 27 -9.17 -14.15 12.20
CA GLY A 27 -10.33 -14.81 11.58
C GLY A 27 -10.51 -14.35 10.13
N GLY A 28 -10.60 -15.29 9.19
CA GLY A 28 -10.64 -15.01 7.75
C GLY A 28 -9.27 -14.83 7.09
N LEU A 29 -8.17 -14.95 7.85
CA LEU A 29 -6.78 -14.96 7.36
C LEU A 29 -6.13 -16.34 7.58
N GLU A 30 -6.89 -17.41 7.37
CA GLU A 30 -6.37 -18.76 7.43
C GLU A 30 -5.34 -19.02 6.32
N GLU A 31 -4.39 -19.90 6.60
CA GLU A 31 -3.45 -20.36 5.57
C GLU A 31 -4.23 -20.87 4.35
N SER A 32 -3.88 -20.38 3.17
CA SER A 32 -4.52 -20.73 1.91
C SER A 32 -3.46 -20.86 0.84
N ILE A 33 -3.60 -21.91 0.02
CA ILE A 33 -2.74 -22.11 -1.14
C ILE A 33 -3.33 -21.30 -2.30
N ILE A 34 -2.51 -20.45 -2.91
CA ILE A 34 -2.86 -19.68 -4.10
C ILE A 34 -1.86 -19.96 -5.22
N SER A 35 -2.35 -19.95 -6.45
CA SER A 35 -1.51 -19.97 -7.66
C SER A 35 -1.27 -18.53 -8.11
N LEU A 36 -0.02 -18.21 -8.48
CA LEU A 36 0.36 -16.90 -9.04
C LEU A 36 0.67 -17.02 -10.54
N ASP A 37 0.13 -16.12 -11.35
CA ASP A 37 0.35 -16.07 -12.81
C ASP A 37 1.41 -15.02 -13.16
N TRP A 38 2.67 -15.43 -13.14
CA TRP A 38 3.82 -14.58 -13.44
C TRP A 38 3.89 -14.13 -14.91
N ASN A 39 3.12 -14.74 -15.81
CA ASN A 39 3.05 -14.32 -17.22
C ASN A 39 2.12 -13.10 -17.42
N LYS A 40 1.34 -12.73 -16.40
CA LYS A 40 0.39 -11.60 -16.45
C LYS A 40 0.71 -10.50 -15.45
N VAL A 41 1.97 -10.41 -15.03
CA VAL A 41 2.42 -9.37 -14.11
C VAL A 41 2.23 -8.00 -14.74
N ARG A 42 1.62 -7.09 -13.99
CA ARG A 42 1.55 -5.67 -14.36
C ARG A 42 2.59 -4.88 -13.57
N PHE A 43 3.54 -4.30 -14.29
CA PHE A 43 4.47 -3.34 -13.73
C PHE A 43 3.80 -1.97 -13.66
N THR A 44 3.58 -1.46 -12.45
CA THR A 44 2.70 -0.31 -12.20
C THR A 44 3.45 0.79 -11.44
N PRO A 45 3.50 2.02 -11.98
CA PRO A 45 4.06 3.15 -11.24
C PRO A 45 3.11 3.59 -10.13
N VAL A 46 3.68 3.94 -8.98
CA VAL A 46 2.96 4.55 -7.85
C VAL A 46 3.18 6.05 -7.95
N VAL A 47 2.11 6.77 -8.29
CA VAL A 47 2.18 8.20 -8.64
C VAL A 47 1.35 9.01 -7.67
N ALA A 48 1.96 10.04 -7.08
CA ALA A 48 1.27 10.93 -6.17
C ALA A 48 0.10 11.67 -6.86
N SER A 49 -1.04 11.78 -6.18
CA SER A 49 -2.19 12.56 -6.66
C SER A 49 -2.27 13.94 -5.99
N GLU A 50 -1.60 14.13 -4.86
CA GLU A 50 -1.64 15.36 -4.07
C GLU A 50 -0.25 15.78 -3.59
N LYS A 51 -0.12 17.05 -3.19
CA LYS A 51 1.11 17.55 -2.59
C LYS A 51 1.21 17.09 -1.14
N VAL A 52 2.33 16.48 -0.78
CA VAL A 52 2.66 16.15 0.62
C VAL A 52 4.05 16.67 0.95
N SER A 53 4.16 17.40 2.06
CA SER A 53 5.44 17.93 2.52
C SER A 53 6.06 17.02 3.56
N PHE A 54 7.37 16.89 3.51
CA PHE A 54 8.17 16.05 4.40
C PHE A 54 9.31 16.84 5.03
N GLN A 55 9.57 16.57 6.30
CA GLN A 55 10.85 16.81 6.95
C GLN A 55 11.82 15.66 6.68
N VAL A 56 13.09 15.86 7.04
CA VAL A 56 14.13 14.84 6.94
C VAL A 56 13.75 13.63 7.81
N GLY A 57 13.71 12.44 7.22
CA GLY A 57 13.39 11.19 7.91
C GLY A 57 11.91 10.98 8.18
N GLU A 58 11.05 11.93 7.80
CA GLU A 58 9.61 11.81 8.02
C GLU A 58 9.02 10.75 7.10
N THR A 59 8.15 9.93 7.68
CA THR A 59 7.26 9.06 6.91
C THR A 59 5.89 9.72 6.93
N ASN A 60 5.14 9.70 5.83
CA ASN A 60 3.76 10.16 5.77
C ASN A 60 2.95 9.29 4.80
N LEU A 61 1.62 9.36 4.94
CA LEU A 61 0.72 8.91 3.89
C LEU A 61 0.76 9.88 2.72
N VAL A 62 0.77 9.32 1.51
CA VAL A 62 0.67 10.08 0.27
C VAL A 62 -0.50 9.53 -0.53
N PRO A 63 -1.52 10.36 -0.82
CA PRO A 63 -2.55 10.03 -1.79
C PRO A 63 -1.93 9.73 -3.16
N ILE A 64 -2.35 8.62 -3.77
CA ILE A 64 -1.85 8.18 -5.07
C ILE A 64 -2.97 8.02 -6.07
N ARG A 65 -2.61 8.05 -7.36
CA ARG A 65 -3.52 7.66 -8.43
C ARG A 65 -4.02 6.23 -8.17
N PRO A 66 -5.34 5.96 -8.28
CA PRO A 66 -5.90 4.66 -7.94
C PRO A 66 -5.29 3.51 -8.76
N ILE A 67 -4.89 2.44 -8.06
CA ILE A 67 -4.36 1.21 -8.64
C ILE A 67 -5.30 0.06 -8.29
N LYS A 68 -5.93 -0.55 -9.30
CA LYS A 68 -6.82 -1.71 -9.10
C LYS A 68 -6.02 -2.95 -8.75
N ILE A 69 -6.32 -3.60 -7.63
CA ILE A 69 -5.70 -4.84 -7.17
C ILE A 69 -6.79 -5.93 -7.13
N PRO A 70 -6.87 -6.81 -8.13
CA PRO A 70 -7.87 -7.87 -8.14
C PRO A 70 -7.75 -8.81 -6.94
N ALA A 71 -8.84 -9.49 -6.62
CA ALA A 71 -8.84 -10.61 -5.67
C ALA A 71 -7.68 -11.58 -5.93
N TYR A 72 -7.11 -12.10 -4.85
CA TYR A 72 -5.96 -13.02 -4.81
C TYR A 72 -4.66 -12.50 -5.44
N SER A 73 -4.63 -11.25 -5.92
CA SER A 73 -3.40 -10.68 -6.47
C SER A 73 -2.41 -10.33 -5.36
N MET A 74 -1.13 -10.57 -5.64
CA MET A 74 -0.01 -10.18 -4.81
C MET A 74 0.61 -8.90 -5.33
N VAL A 75 0.98 -8.00 -4.41
CA VAL A 75 1.70 -6.77 -4.73
C VAL A 75 3.12 -6.94 -4.22
N ILE A 76 4.09 -6.73 -5.11
CA ILE A 76 5.51 -6.83 -4.79
C ILE A 76 6.16 -5.51 -5.16
N GLN A 77 6.91 -4.93 -4.23
CA GLN A 77 7.62 -3.69 -4.49
C GLN A 77 8.83 -3.92 -5.39
N SER A 78 9.01 -3.06 -6.39
CA SER A 78 10.26 -2.96 -7.15
C SER A 78 11.22 -2.01 -6.44
N PHE A 79 12.45 -2.46 -6.21
CA PHE A 79 13.53 -1.60 -5.71
C PHE A 79 14.12 -0.71 -6.81
N TYR A 80 13.86 -1.02 -8.08
CA TYR A 80 14.19 -0.15 -9.22
C TYR A 80 13.02 0.79 -9.53
N GLY A 81 13.34 2.00 -9.98
CA GLY A 81 12.37 3.06 -10.25
C GLY A 81 11.81 3.72 -8.99
N SER A 82 12.67 3.93 -8.00
CA SER A 82 12.35 4.64 -6.76
C SER A 82 12.49 6.16 -6.92
N ASN A 83 11.79 6.89 -6.05
CA ASN A 83 11.95 8.33 -5.94
C ASN A 83 13.32 8.67 -5.32
N GLY A 84 14.09 9.59 -5.89
CA GLY A 84 15.41 9.96 -5.36
C GLY A 84 15.37 10.62 -3.96
N MET A 85 14.22 11.10 -3.52
CA MET A 85 14.05 11.74 -2.22
C MET A 85 13.84 10.74 -1.08
N GLY A 86 13.45 9.50 -1.38
CA GLY A 86 13.07 8.55 -0.34
C GLY A 86 12.49 7.23 -0.85
N ASP A 87 11.89 6.49 0.06
CA ASP A 87 11.48 5.11 -0.16
C ASP A 87 9.96 4.97 -0.03
N LEU A 88 9.33 4.37 -1.05
CA LEU A 88 7.99 3.80 -0.91
C LEU A 88 8.07 2.62 0.08
N ALA A 89 7.17 2.55 1.05
CA ALA A 89 7.12 1.43 1.99
C ALA A 89 6.00 0.43 1.65
N CYS A 90 4.83 0.93 1.23
CA CYS A 90 3.69 0.11 0.83
C CYS A 90 2.63 0.95 0.10
N ILE A 91 1.67 0.25 -0.51
CA ILE A 91 0.44 0.84 -1.07
C ILE A 91 -0.79 0.14 -0.50
N GLY A 92 -1.91 0.86 -0.47
CA GLY A 92 -3.20 0.29 -0.12
C GLY A 92 -4.32 1.32 -0.07
N CYS A 93 -5.33 1.02 0.74
CA CYS A 93 -6.49 1.88 0.98
C CYS A 93 -6.77 2.01 2.47
N THR A 94 -7.58 3.01 2.82
CA THR A 94 -8.03 3.28 4.19
C THR A 94 -9.06 2.25 4.68
N GLU A 95 -9.78 1.61 3.76
CA GLU A 95 -10.71 0.52 4.07
C GLU A 95 -9.99 -0.82 4.06
N MET A 96 -10.19 -1.63 5.09
CA MET A 96 -9.75 -3.02 5.05
C MET A 96 -10.63 -3.82 4.11
N LYS A 97 -9.97 -4.61 3.27
CA LYS A 97 -10.59 -5.65 2.44
C LYS A 97 -9.78 -6.93 2.51
N MET A 98 -10.44 -8.08 2.46
CA MET A 98 -9.78 -9.36 2.45
C MET A 98 -9.00 -9.57 1.15
N TYR A 99 -8.03 -10.48 1.17
CA TYR A 99 -7.26 -10.82 -0.02
C TYR A 99 -8.12 -11.45 -1.12
N SER A 100 -9.26 -12.02 -0.78
CA SER A 100 -10.26 -12.59 -1.69
C SER A 100 -11.17 -11.55 -2.37
N GLU A 101 -11.05 -10.27 -2.01
CA GLU A 101 -11.87 -9.19 -2.55
C GLU A 101 -11.08 -8.30 -3.51
N ASP A 102 -11.80 -7.72 -4.47
CA ASP A 102 -11.24 -6.66 -5.32
C ASP A 102 -10.97 -5.40 -4.50
N ARG A 103 -9.73 -4.92 -4.64
CA ARG A 103 -9.17 -3.80 -3.89
C ARG A 103 -8.76 -2.68 -4.83
N THR A 104 -8.69 -1.47 -4.31
CA THR A 104 -8.12 -0.33 -5.03
C THR A 104 -7.18 0.39 -4.09
N ALA A 105 -5.89 0.36 -4.40
CA ALA A 105 -4.92 1.15 -3.65
C ALA A 105 -5.00 2.61 -4.10
N ASN A 106 -5.30 3.51 -3.17
CA ASN A 106 -5.40 4.96 -3.38
C ASN A 106 -4.52 5.77 -2.41
N MET A 107 -3.81 5.07 -1.51
CA MET A 107 -2.85 5.63 -0.58
C MET A 107 -1.54 4.85 -0.66
N SER A 108 -0.45 5.53 -0.29
CA SER A 108 0.86 4.92 -0.09
C SER A 108 1.49 5.45 1.20
N MET A 109 2.41 4.67 1.77
CA MET A 109 3.29 5.16 2.84
C MET A 109 4.66 5.43 2.23
N PHE A 110 5.17 6.65 2.41
CA PHE A 110 6.44 7.08 1.83
C PHE A 110 7.31 7.68 2.93
N SER A 111 8.60 7.30 2.95
CA SER A 111 9.59 7.81 3.89
C SER A 111 10.59 8.69 3.16
N SER A 112 10.60 9.98 3.45
CA SER A 112 11.56 10.92 2.86
C SER A 112 12.88 10.93 3.61
N ARG A 113 14.00 10.87 2.88
CA ARG A 113 15.36 10.97 3.44
C ARG A 113 15.85 12.42 3.53
N ILE A 114 15.21 13.33 2.81
CA ILE A 114 15.53 14.76 2.78
C ILE A 114 14.29 15.61 3.05
N LYS A 115 14.48 16.89 3.38
CA LYS A 115 13.37 17.84 3.46
C LYS A 115 12.92 18.19 2.04
N ALA A 116 11.74 17.73 1.66
CA ALA A 116 11.20 17.94 0.32
C ALA A 116 9.66 17.86 0.33
N SER A 117 9.05 18.23 -0.80
CA SER A 117 7.66 17.94 -1.05
C SER A 117 7.56 16.98 -2.23
N VAL A 118 6.68 16.00 -2.11
CA VAL A 118 6.13 15.28 -3.26
C VAL A 118 5.03 16.15 -3.85
N LEU A 119 4.96 16.24 -5.17
CA LEU A 119 3.95 16.96 -5.92
C LEU A 119 3.06 15.99 -6.72
N PRO A 120 1.83 16.42 -7.11
CA PRO A 120 0.98 15.62 -7.99
C PRO A 120 1.70 15.25 -9.29
N GLY A 121 1.70 13.97 -9.64
CA GLY A 121 2.40 13.43 -10.82
C GLY A 121 3.79 12.88 -10.54
N ASP A 122 4.36 13.11 -9.36
CA ASP A 122 5.66 12.55 -8.99
C ASP A 122 5.58 11.03 -8.82
N LEU A 123 6.62 10.36 -9.30
CA LEU A 123 6.82 8.93 -9.08
C LEU A 123 7.31 8.69 -7.66
N LEU A 124 6.59 7.89 -6.87
CA LEU A 124 7.01 7.46 -5.53
C LEU A 124 7.82 6.16 -5.58
N GLY A 125 7.47 5.28 -6.51
CA GLY A 125 8.08 3.97 -6.70
C GLY A 125 7.34 3.15 -7.73
N GLN A 126 7.68 1.87 -7.83
CA GLN A 126 7.03 0.93 -8.75
C GLN A 126 6.65 -0.35 -8.01
N VAL A 127 5.55 -0.96 -8.42
CA VAL A 127 5.09 -2.24 -7.89
C VAL A 127 4.75 -3.21 -9.02
N LEU A 128 4.93 -4.48 -8.76
CA LEU A 128 4.45 -5.59 -9.57
C LEU A 128 3.13 -6.05 -8.98
N ILE A 129 2.12 -6.14 -9.83
CA ILE A 129 0.84 -6.75 -9.46
C ILE A 129 0.81 -8.11 -10.15
N VAL A 130 0.94 -9.17 -9.35
CA VAL A 130 0.95 -10.56 -9.81
C VAL A 130 -0.45 -11.12 -9.59
N PRO A 131 -1.23 -11.39 -10.66
CA PRO A 131 -2.54 -11.99 -10.51
C PRO A 131 -2.44 -13.36 -9.84
N GLY A 132 -3.39 -13.67 -8.98
CA GLY A 132 -3.49 -14.97 -8.34
C GLY A 132 -4.89 -15.55 -8.39
N LYS A 133 -5.01 -16.80 -7.98
CA LYS A 133 -6.29 -17.48 -7.76
C LYS A 133 -6.14 -18.51 -6.64
N LYS A 134 -7.22 -18.78 -5.92
CA LYS A 134 -7.28 -19.89 -4.96
C LYS A 134 -7.17 -21.24 -5.70
N ILE A 135 -6.41 -22.17 -5.12
CA ILE A 135 -6.32 -23.57 -5.56
C ILE A 135 -7.37 -24.40 -4.83
#